data_AF-B6JEN6-F1
#
_entry.id   AF-B6JEN6-F1
#
_cell.length_a   1.000
_cell.length_b   1.000
_cell.length_c   1.000
_cell.angle_alpha   90.00
_cell.angle_beta   90.00
_cell.angle_gamma   90.00
#
_symmetry.space_group_name_H-M   'P 1'
#
loop_
_entity.id
_entity.type
_entity.pdbx_description
1 polymer ?
#
loop_
_entity_poly.entity_id
_entity_poly.type
_entity_poly.pdbx_seq_one_letter_code
_entity_poly.pdbx_strand_id
1 'polypeptide(L)'
;MIVRQFISWVRTAPAGERAEATRALARAWLVSDLSDDDRLAAEGALLMLLDDASPLVRQAMADVFAASADAPPAIIAALAADQPDIALPVLEFSPLLADADLVDLVATGSAAVQCAVARRVNLPVPVAAAIAEVSDAAAALELVENPHVTLAPFSLARIVERHGDLAAIREAMLQRDDLTASVRVALATKVSATLASYVAARDWITPDRASRMAAEVTERSLLDIASLAEGEDLAALVHHLRESGELNAGLMLRALLSGRTNVFTAALVELTGLPSQRVAALAYGRGAGLDALLTKAEFPAATVPAFRAAVAAMTEIGIAELQGVARLQRGLVERVLAQCESGATSAHDPLLVLLRRFAVEAAREDARLFCDDAATEIDAQRFVAMIEQASPVADEMSEDEGLEDPVTDDWMGEESFVEDRIFADAESWSADGDSEFFYESDFDDYAPMDEHYVALNDDNAAIAAANLDAEIALLVRERVAA
;
A
#
# COMPACT_ATOMS: atom_id res chain seq x y z
N MET A 1 53.98 31.71 -8.29
CA MET A 1 53.45 33.09 -8.49
C MET A 1 51.94 33.09 -8.77
N ILE A 2 51.42 32.09 -9.49
CA ILE A 2 50.02 31.98 -9.92
C ILE A 2 49.02 31.91 -8.75
N VAL A 3 49.27 31.11 -7.72
CA VAL A 3 48.33 30.96 -6.57
C VAL A 3 48.06 32.27 -5.83
N ARG A 4 49.07 33.11 -5.61
CA ARG A 4 48.88 34.43 -4.94
C ARG A 4 48.06 35.40 -5.80
N GLN A 5 48.24 35.37 -7.10
CA GLN A 5 47.45 36.19 -8.04
C GLN A 5 46.00 35.69 -8.09
N PHE A 6 45.79 34.37 -8.12
CA PHE A 6 44.47 33.75 -8.05
C PHE A 6 43.73 34.15 -6.77
N ILE A 7 44.36 34.02 -5.60
CA ILE A 7 43.78 34.43 -4.31
C ILE A 7 43.45 35.93 -4.30
N SER A 8 44.34 36.78 -4.82
CA SER A 8 44.07 38.21 -4.91
C SER A 8 42.89 38.53 -5.83
N TRP A 9 42.74 37.82 -6.94
CA TRP A 9 41.64 38.00 -7.90
C TRP A 9 40.31 37.51 -7.34
N VAL A 10 40.28 36.32 -6.72
CA VAL A 10 39.10 35.74 -6.04
C VAL A 10 38.50 36.72 -5.03
N ARG A 11 39.31 37.50 -4.32
CA ARG A 11 38.82 38.49 -3.34
C ARG A 11 38.05 39.67 -3.96
N THR A 12 38.22 39.93 -5.25
CA THR A 12 37.65 41.11 -5.93
C THR A 12 36.70 40.75 -7.08
N ALA A 13 36.76 39.52 -7.59
CA ALA A 13 35.97 39.08 -8.74
C ALA A 13 34.48 38.92 -8.38
N PRO A 14 33.53 39.18 -9.31
CA PRO A 14 32.12 38.87 -9.12
C PRO A 14 31.87 37.38 -8.87
N ALA A 15 30.80 37.05 -8.14
CA ALA A 15 30.48 35.67 -7.76
C ALA A 15 30.38 34.70 -8.96
N GLY A 16 29.80 35.16 -10.08
CA GLY A 16 29.68 34.34 -11.30
C GLY A 16 31.04 33.97 -11.91
N GLU A 17 31.98 34.91 -11.95
CA GLU A 17 33.33 34.64 -12.46
C GLU A 17 34.09 33.69 -11.52
N ARG A 18 33.93 33.87 -10.20
CA ARG A 18 34.52 32.95 -9.22
C ARG A 18 33.95 31.54 -9.34
N ALA A 19 32.64 31.41 -9.55
CA ALA A 19 31.99 30.12 -9.74
C ALA A 19 32.49 29.41 -11.00
N GLU A 20 32.65 30.14 -12.11
CA GLU A 20 33.19 29.57 -13.35
C GLU A 20 34.65 29.15 -13.21
N ALA A 21 35.49 29.98 -12.56
CA ALA A 21 36.88 29.60 -12.27
C ALA A 21 36.97 28.38 -11.34
N THR A 22 36.08 28.30 -10.35
CA THR A 22 35.99 27.17 -9.41
C THR A 22 35.59 25.89 -10.14
N ARG A 23 34.58 25.97 -11.02
CA ARG A 23 34.16 24.86 -11.89
C ARG A 23 35.31 24.38 -12.77
N ALA A 24 36.06 25.31 -13.38
CA ALA A 24 37.21 24.99 -14.20
C ALA A 24 38.32 24.29 -13.40
N LEU A 25 38.62 24.77 -12.19
CA LEU A 25 39.60 24.16 -11.30
C LEU A 25 39.16 22.76 -10.83
N ALA A 26 37.89 22.60 -10.45
CA ALA A 26 37.32 21.31 -10.05
C ALA A 26 37.33 20.29 -11.21
N ARG A 27 37.08 20.74 -12.45
CA ARG A 27 37.20 19.88 -13.64
C ARG A 27 38.65 19.52 -13.94
N ALA A 28 39.57 20.48 -13.80
CA ALA A 28 41.00 20.23 -13.96
C ALA A 28 41.49 19.18 -12.94
N TRP A 29 41.00 19.23 -11.70
CA TRP A 29 41.29 18.21 -10.68
C TRP A 29 40.96 16.79 -11.14
N LEU A 30 39.82 16.60 -11.82
CA LEU A 30 39.34 15.29 -12.24
C LEU A 30 39.98 14.77 -13.53
N VAL A 31 40.30 15.66 -14.47
CA VAL A 31 40.62 15.26 -15.86
C VAL A 31 42.05 15.58 -16.27
N SER A 32 42.74 16.47 -15.55
CA SER A 32 44.10 16.90 -15.93
C SER A 32 45.18 16.11 -15.20
N ASP A 33 46.28 15.83 -15.91
CA ASP A 33 47.51 15.27 -15.33
C ASP A 33 48.27 16.36 -14.57
N LEU A 34 47.80 16.68 -13.36
CA LEU A 34 48.46 17.65 -12.47
C LEU A 34 49.72 17.05 -11.86
N SER A 35 50.78 17.86 -11.77
CA SER A 35 51.95 17.51 -10.95
C SER A 35 51.57 17.44 -9.47
N ASP A 36 52.34 16.74 -8.63
CA ASP A 36 52.06 16.66 -7.19
C ASP A 36 51.96 18.05 -6.53
N ASP A 37 52.85 18.98 -6.93
CA ASP A 37 52.85 20.35 -6.46
C ASP A 37 51.59 21.13 -6.91
N ASP A 38 51.18 20.97 -8.17
CA ASP A 38 49.97 21.60 -8.70
C ASP A 38 48.70 21.01 -8.08
N ARG A 39 48.72 19.70 -7.78
CA ARG A 39 47.62 19.02 -7.11
C ARG A 39 47.45 19.55 -5.68
N LEU A 40 48.53 19.64 -4.91
CA LEU A 40 48.52 20.27 -3.58
C LEU A 40 48.02 21.72 -3.63
N ALA A 41 48.45 22.49 -4.63
CA ALA A 41 48.00 23.86 -4.81
C ALA A 41 46.51 23.96 -5.18
N ALA A 42 46.02 23.08 -6.05
CA ALA A 42 44.62 23.01 -6.46
C ALA A 42 43.71 22.62 -5.29
N GLU A 43 44.10 21.60 -4.51
CA GLU A 43 43.37 21.19 -3.31
C GLU A 43 43.27 22.35 -2.30
N GLY A 44 44.39 23.01 -2.00
CA GLY A 44 44.40 24.16 -1.10
C GLY A 44 43.51 25.32 -1.58
N ALA A 45 43.46 25.55 -2.90
CA ALA A 45 42.58 26.57 -3.48
C ALA A 45 41.10 26.18 -3.40
N LEU A 46 40.75 24.92 -3.67
CA LEU A 46 39.38 24.43 -3.54
C LEU A 46 38.91 24.44 -2.08
N LEU A 47 39.76 24.04 -1.13
CA LEU A 47 39.47 24.12 0.31
C LEU A 47 39.16 25.56 0.74
N MET A 48 39.94 26.54 0.26
CA MET A 48 39.66 27.96 0.52
C MET A 48 38.31 28.40 -0.09
N LEU A 49 37.92 27.86 -1.24
CA LEU A 49 36.67 28.22 -1.93
C LEU A 49 35.42 27.61 -1.25
N LEU A 50 35.59 26.62 -0.37
CA LEU A 50 34.50 26.14 0.49
C LEU A 50 34.00 27.22 1.46
N ASP A 51 34.85 28.19 1.80
CA ASP A 51 34.48 29.33 2.64
C ASP A 51 33.99 30.55 1.83
N ASP A 52 33.75 30.41 0.51
CA ASP A 52 33.22 31.52 -0.30
C ASP A 52 31.81 31.91 0.14
N ALA A 53 31.58 33.21 0.33
CA ALA A 53 30.29 33.74 0.80
C ALA A 53 29.14 33.50 -0.19
N SER A 54 29.43 33.28 -1.48
CA SER A 54 28.40 33.02 -2.48
C SER A 54 28.14 31.52 -2.64
N PRO A 55 26.88 31.05 -2.49
CA PRO A 55 26.54 29.65 -2.68
C PRO A 55 26.80 29.17 -4.11
N LEU A 56 26.77 30.07 -5.11
CA LEU A 56 27.08 29.73 -6.51
C LEU A 56 28.48 29.14 -6.69
N VAL A 57 29.45 29.61 -5.90
CA VAL A 57 30.84 29.14 -5.97
C VAL A 57 30.96 27.73 -5.40
N ARG A 58 30.31 27.49 -4.26
CA ARG A 58 30.30 26.19 -3.60
C ARG A 58 29.47 25.16 -4.38
N GLN A 59 28.33 25.58 -4.94
CA GLN A 59 27.52 24.78 -5.86
C GLN A 59 28.31 24.36 -7.10
N ALA A 60 29.14 25.25 -7.66
CA ALA A 60 30.00 24.90 -8.79
C ALA A 60 30.99 23.76 -8.48
N MET A 61 31.40 23.58 -7.22
CA MET A 61 32.17 22.41 -6.79
C MET A 61 31.29 21.17 -6.68
N ALA A 62 30.11 21.29 -6.05
CA ALA A 62 29.15 20.19 -5.92
C ALA A 62 28.74 19.63 -7.30
N ASP A 63 28.41 20.48 -8.27
CA ASP A 63 28.04 20.08 -9.63
C ASP A 63 29.11 19.20 -10.32
N VAL A 64 30.39 19.43 -9.99
CA VAL A 64 31.51 18.71 -10.60
C VAL A 64 31.88 17.46 -9.81
N PHE A 65 31.88 17.54 -8.48
CA PHE A 65 32.37 16.48 -7.61
C PHE A 65 31.31 15.50 -7.13
N ALA A 66 30.02 15.86 -7.17
CA ALA A 66 28.94 15.09 -6.55
C ALA A 66 28.95 13.61 -6.92
N ALA A 67 29.15 13.25 -8.18
CA ALA A 67 29.14 11.84 -8.63
C ALA A 67 30.54 11.21 -8.78
N SER A 68 31.62 11.92 -8.45
CA SER A 68 32.99 11.47 -8.76
C SER A 68 33.65 10.73 -7.60
N ALA A 69 34.23 9.57 -7.90
CA ALA A 69 35.06 8.82 -6.95
C ALA A 69 36.47 9.40 -6.77
N ASP A 70 36.93 10.25 -7.71
CA ASP A 70 38.25 10.90 -7.67
C ASP A 70 38.21 12.30 -7.03
N ALA A 71 37.05 12.70 -6.51
CA ALA A 71 36.88 13.96 -5.80
C ALA A 71 37.65 13.97 -4.47
N PRO A 72 38.16 15.13 -4.00
CA PRO A 72 38.85 15.20 -2.71
C PRO A 72 37.88 14.91 -1.56
N PRO A 73 38.15 13.91 -0.69
CA PRO A 73 37.22 13.51 0.37
C PRO A 73 36.86 14.65 1.34
N ALA A 74 37.83 15.51 1.68
CA ALA A 74 37.60 16.66 2.55
C ALA A 74 36.61 17.68 1.96
N ILE A 75 36.62 17.86 0.63
CA ILE A 75 35.69 18.75 -0.06
C ILE A 75 34.29 18.13 -0.08
N ILE A 76 34.18 16.83 -0.37
CA ILE A 76 32.88 16.13 -0.35
C ILE A 76 32.23 16.22 1.03
N ALA A 77 33.00 15.95 2.10
CA ALA A 77 32.48 16.04 3.47
C ALA A 77 31.98 17.45 3.81
N ALA A 78 32.69 18.50 3.38
CA ALA A 78 32.28 19.88 3.60
C ALA A 78 31.02 20.25 2.79
N LEU A 79 30.95 19.87 1.52
CA LEU A 79 29.77 20.14 0.67
C LEU A 79 28.53 19.39 1.16
N ALA A 80 28.68 18.17 1.67
CA ALA A 80 27.58 17.38 2.23
C ALA A 80 26.96 18.01 3.49
N ALA A 81 27.72 18.83 4.22
CA ALA A 81 27.28 19.55 5.41
C ALA A 81 26.82 20.99 5.13
N ASP A 82 26.79 21.41 3.86
CA ASP A 82 26.39 22.76 3.44
C ASP A 82 24.86 22.93 3.41
N GLN A 83 24.37 24.08 2.96
CA GLN A 83 22.95 24.32 2.72
C GLN A 83 22.38 23.35 1.67
N PRO A 84 21.06 23.05 1.71
CA PRO A 84 20.44 22.01 0.87
C PRO A 84 20.78 22.11 -0.63
N ASP A 85 20.72 23.29 -1.24
CA ASP A 85 20.98 23.46 -2.68
C ASP A 85 22.38 22.96 -3.14
N ILE A 86 23.33 22.85 -2.21
CA ILE A 86 24.70 22.39 -2.45
C ILE A 86 24.86 20.94 -1.96
N ALA A 87 24.29 20.61 -0.80
CA ALA A 87 24.44 19.31 -0.18
C ALA A 87 23.69 18.20 -0.93
N LEU A 88 22.47 18.45 -1.41
CA LEU A 88 21.60 17.40 -1.94
C LEU A 88 22.24 16.60 -3.10
N PRO A 89 22.87 17.21 -4.13
CA PRO A 89 23.55 16.44 -5.17
C PRO A 89 24.69 15.56 -4.62
N VAL A 90 25.42 16.05 -3.62
CA VAL A 90 26.51 15.29 -2.99
C VAL A 90 25.96 14.11 -2.20
N LEU A 91 24.89 14.33 -1.43
CA LEU A 91 24.21 13.30 -0.64
C LEU A 91 23.56 12.23 -1.53
N GLU A 92 23.03 12.60 -2.70
CA GLU A 92 22.38 11.68 -3.62
C GLU A 92 23.36 10.87 -4.49
N PHE A 93 24.47 11.50 -4.93
CA PHE A 93 25.33 10.89 -5.95
C PHE A 93 26.72 10.48 -5.46
N SER A 94 27.21 10.99 -4.33
CA SER A 94 28.62 10.76 -3.97
C SER A 94 28.88 9.34 -3.47
N PRO A 95 29.86 8.62 -4.04
CA PRO A 95 30.28 7.32 -3.56
C PRO A 95 31.25 7.40 -2.37
N LEU A 96 31.67 8.62 -1.98
CA LEU A 96 32.73 8.83 -0.98
C LEU A 96 32.20 9.06 0.45
N LEU A 97 30.88 9.15 0.62
CA LEU A 97 30.25 9.31 1.93
C LEU A 97 30.21 7.97 2.67
N ALA A 98 30.63 7.97 3.94
CA ALA A 98 30.56 6.77 4.76
C ALA A 98 29.12 6.52 5.24
N ASP A 99 28.77 5.25 5.39
CA ASP A 99 27.44 4.83 5.86
C ASP A 99 27.07 5.47 7.21
N ALA A 100 28.04 5.61 8.13
CA ALA A 100 27.83 6.23 9.44
C ALA A 100 27.46 7.72 9.31
N ASP A 101 28.13 8.44 8.42
CA ASP A 101 27.84 9.86 8.16
C ASP A 101 26.45 10.02 7.55
N LEU A 102 26.06 9.13 6.62
CA LEU A 102 24.72 9.13 6.04
C LEU A 102 23.64 8.84 7.09
N VAL A 103 23.88 7.93 8.04
CA VAL A 103 22.94 7.67 9.15
C VAL A 103 22.79 8.91 10.03
N ASP A 104 23.89 9.57 10.39
CA ASP A 104 23.85 10.78 11.23
C ASP A 104 23.13 11.94 10.51
N LEU A 105 23.35 12.08 9.20
CA LEU A 105 22.69 13.06 8.35
C LEU A 105 21.19 12.77 8.20
N VAL A 106 20.78 11.52 8.09
CA VAL A 106 19.36 11.14 8.08
C VAL A 106 18.69 11.46 9.42
N ALA A 107 19.39 11.22 10.53
CA ALA A 107 18.86 11.44 11.88
C ALA A 107 18.69 12.91 12.26
N THR A 108 19.55 13.79 11.74
CA THR A 108 19.57 15.22 12.10
C THR A 108 19.18 16.16 10.96
N GLY A 109 19.11 15.65 9.74
CA GLY A 109 18.83 16.40 8.53
C GLY A 109 17.35 16.75 8.34
N SER A 110 17.11 17.67 7.40
CA SER A 110 15.75 18.02 6.95
C SER A 110 15.15 16.94 6.06
N ALA A 111 13.83 17.01 5.82
CA ALA A 111 13.15 16.12 4.87
C ALA A 111 13.84 16.05 3.50
N ALA A 112 14.33 17.20 2.98
CA ALA A 112 15.04 17.24 1.71
C ALA A 112 16.33 16.40 1.73
N VAL A 113 17.12 16.49 2.81
CA VAL A 113 18.33 15.68 3.00
C VAL A 113 17.96 14.20 3.05
N GLN A 114 16.95 13.83 3.82
CA GLN A 114 16.49 12.44 3.92
C GLN A 114 16.04 11.90 2.54
N CYS A 115 15.30 12.69 1.76
CA CYS A 115 14.89 12.29 0.40
C CYS A 115 16.09 12.10 -0.54
N ALA A 116 17.08 13.01 -0.51
CA ALA A 116 18.29 12.84 -1.33
C ALA A 116 19.08 11.58 -0.96
N VAL A 117 19.17 11.25 0.33
CA VAL A 117 19.79 9.99 0.76
C VAL A 117 18.93 8.78 0.34
N ALA A 118 17.60 8.87 0.43
CA ALA A 118 16.68 7.80 0.03
C ALA A 118 16.75 7.48 -1.47
N ARG A 119 17.00 8.47 -2.33
CA ARG A 119 17.13 8.31 -3.80
C ARG A 119 18.47 7.73 -4.27
N ARG A 120 19.43 7.51 -3.37
CA ARG A 120 20.74 6.93 -3.74
C ARG A 120 20.56 5.57 -4.43
N VAL A 121 21.29 5.36 -5.52
CA VAL A 121 21.29 4.08 -6.26
C VAL A 121 21.92 2.96 -5.42
N ASN A 122 23.03 3.26 -4.73
CA ASN A 122 23.72 2.30 -3.86
C ASN A 122 23.49 2.68 -2.40
N LEU A 123 22.25 2.49 -1.92
CA LEU A 123 21.90 2.78 -0.53
C LEU A 123 22.24 1.58 0.38
N PRO A 124 23.14 1.73 1.36
CA PRO A 124 23.45 0.66 2.30
C PRO A 124 22.26 0.30 3.19
N VAL A 125 22.12 -1.00 3.52
CA VAL A 125 21.04 -1.51 4.37
C VAL A 125 20.92 -0.78 5.72
N PRO A 126 22.02 -0.44 6.44
CA PRO A 126 21.91 0.33 7.69
C PRO A 126 21.31 1.72 7.49
N VAL A 127 21.59 2.38 6.36
CA VAL A 127 21.06 3.71 6.04
C VAL A 127 19.58 3.62 5.69
N ALA A 128 19.19 2.63 4.87
CA ALA A 128 17.77 2.37 4.56
C ALA A 128 16.96 2.07 5.84
N ALA A 129 17.52 1.30 6.77
CA ALA A 129 16.92 1.04 8.07
C ALA A 129 16.79 2.32 8.92
N ALA A 130 17.80 3.20 8.91
CA ALA A 130 17.73 4.49 9.59
C ALA A 130 16.62 5.38 9.00
N ILE A 131 16.50 5.47 7.67
CA ILE A 131 15.41 6.22 7.02
C ILE A 131 14.06 5.64 7.47
N ALA A 132 13.86 4.33 7.39
CA ALA A 132 12.63 3.69 7.86
C ALA A 132 12.29 4.03 9.33
N GLU A 133 13.30 4.15 10.19
CA GLU A 133 13.15 4.41 11.63
C GLU A 133 12.81 5.86 11.97
N VAL A 134 13.49 6.84 11.35
CA VAL A 134 13.41 8.25 11.79
C VAL A 134 12.91 9.23 10.73
N SER A 135 12.86 8.86 9.44
CA SER A 135 12.55 9.83 8.40
C SER A 135 11.10 10.31 8.39
N ASP A 136 10.88 11.46 7.76
CA ASP A 136 9.54 11.92 7.40
C ASP A 136 8.92 11.05 6.30
N ALA A 137 7.61 11.21 6.10
CA ALA A 137 6.83 10.43 5.15
C ALA A 137 7.33 10.56 3.70
N ALA A 138 7.75 11.76 3.29
CA ALA A 138 8.27 12.00 1.93
C ALA A 138 9.52 11.16 1.64
N ALA A 139 10.47 11.10 2.58
CA ALA A 139 11.68 10.31 2.42
C ALA A 139 11.41 8.80 2.54
N ALA A 140 10.44 8.39 3.36
CA ALA A 140 10.01 7.01 3.41
C ALA A 140 9.36 6.57 2.09
N LEU A 141 8.58 7.44 1.44
CA LEU A 141 8.01 7.17 0.12
C LEU A 141 9.10 7.02 -0.94
N GLU A 142 10.04 7.97 -1.01
CA GLU A 142 11.21 7.89 -1.91
C GLU A 142 11.99 6.60 -1.72
N LEU A 143 12.17 6.15 -0.47
CA LEU A 143 12.85 4.90 -0.16
C LEU A 143 12.09 3.67 -0.67
N VAL A 144 10.76 3.65 -0.54
CA VAL A 144 9.90 2.53 -0.95
C VAL A 144 9.81 2.43 -2.47
N GLU A 145 9.75 3.57 -3.16
CA GLU A 145 9.68 3.70 -4.62
C GLU A 145 11.04 3.49 -5.30
N ASN A 146 12.15 3.58 -4.56
CA ASN A 146 13.49 3.40 -5.13
C ASN A 146 13.73 1.95 -5.58
N PRO A 147 13.84 1.68 -6.89
CA PRO A 147 13.99 0.33 -7.43
C PRO A 147 15.39 -0.27 -7.19
N HIS A 148 16.35 0.55 -6.76
CA HIS A 148 17.73 0.13 -6.53
C HIS A 148 17.99 -0.34 -5.10
N VAL A 149 17.01 -0.21 -4.21
CA VAL A 149 17.15 -0.53 -2.78
C VAL A 149 16.43 -1.82 -2.44
N THR A 150 17.17 -2.76 -1.86
CA THR A 150 16.58 -3.93 -1.20
C THR A 150 16.26 -3.57 0.24
N LEU A 151 14.97 -3.57 0.59
CA LEU A 151 14.52 -3.25 1.94
C LEU A 151 14.42 -4.52 2.78
N ALA A 152 15.00 -4.48 3.98
CA ALA A 152 14.83 -5.57 4.92
C ALA A 152 13.37 -5.63 5.41
N PRO A 153 12.80 -6.83 5.68
CA PRO A 153 11.42 -6.96 6.14
C PRO A 153 11.07 -6.12 7.36
N PHE A 154 12.01 -5.97 8.31
CA PHE A 154 11.80 -5.14 9.50
C PHE A 154 11.72 -3.64 9.16
N SER A 155 12.43 -3.17 8.13
CA SER A 155 12.36 -1.78 7.66
C SER A 155 11.01 -1.49 7.02
N LEU A 156 10.49 -2.43 6.20
CA LEU A 156 9.15 -2.33 5.64
C LEU A 156 8.08 -2.28 6.74
N ALA A 157 8.16 -3.18 7.72
CA ALA A 157 7.26 -3.18 8.87
C ALA A 157 7.30 -1.84 9.63
N ARG A 158 8.49 -1.27 9.81
CA ARG A 158 8.67 0.02 10.50
C ARG A 158 8.06 1.19 9.73
N ILE A 159 8.20 1.22 8.41
CA ILE A 159 7.55 2.24 7.56
C ILE A 159 6.03 2.13 7.67
N VAL A 160 5.47 0.92 7.63
CA VAL A 160 4.02 0.71 7.78
C VAL A 160 3.52 1.10 9.17
N GLU A 161 4.28 0.82 10.22
CA GLU A 161 3.94 1.21 11.59
C GLU A 161 3.80 2.74 11.71
N ARG A 162 4.77 3.48 11.15
CA ARG A 162 4.85 4.95 11.26
C ARG A 162 3.93 5.68 10.29
N HIS A 163 3.88 5.23 9.05
CA HIS A 163 3.31 5.98 7.92
C HIS A 163 2.26 5.20 7.11
N GLY A 164 1.86 3.99 7.56
CA GLY A 164 0.89 3.15 6.83
C GLY A 164 -0.53 3.70 6.75
N ASP A 165 -0.84 4.79 7.46
CA ASP A 165 -2.08 5.56 7.33
C ASP A 165 -2.09 6.51 6.12
N LEU A 166 -0.93 6.78 5.52
CA LEU A 166 -0.79 7.60 4.31
C LEU A 166 -1.05 6.78 3.04
N ALA A 167 -1.95 7.27 2.18
CA ALA A 167 -2.38 6.55 0.98
C ALA A 167 -1.24 6.28 -0.01
N ALA A 168 -0.39 7.28 -0.28
CA ALA A 168 0.73 7.14 -1.22
C ALA A 168 1.71 6.04 -0.80
N ILE A 169 2.07 5.97 0.50
CA ILE A 169 2.97 4.94 1.01
C ILE A 169 2.33 3.56 0.95
N ARG A 170 1.03 3.44 1.28
CA ARG A 170 0.34 2.15 1.13
C ARG A 170 0.32 1.67 -0.31
N GLU A 171 0.03 2.56 -1.25
CA GLU A 171 0.00 2.24 -2.67
C GLU A 171 1.37 1.78 -3.15
N ALA A 172 2.43 2.54 -2.86
CA ALA A 172 3.81 2.17 -3.19
C ALA A 172 4.22 0.82 -2.57
N MET A 173 3.83 0.56 -1.32
CA MET A 173 4.08 -0.74 -0.67
C MET A 173 3.36 -1.88 -1.38
N LEU A 174 2.07 -1.73 -1.70
CA LEU A 174 1.26 -2.79 -2.31
C LEU A 174 1.70 -3.15 -3.74
N GLN A 175 2.46 -2.28 -4.41
CA GLN A 175 3.08 -2.58 -5.70
C GLN A 175 4.32 -3.48 -5.58
N ARG A 176 4.82 -3.74 -4.37
CA ARG A 176 6.00 -4.58 -4.15
C ARG A 176 5.66 -6.06 -4.04
N ASP A 177 6.41 -6.88 -4.76
CA ASP A 177 6.27 -8.34 -4.72
C ASP A 177 6.89 -8.98 -3.46
N ASP A 178 7.80 -8.27 -2.78
CA ASP A 178 8.57 -8.79 -1.64
C ASP A 178 7.92 -8.54 -0.27
N LEU A 179 6.67 -8.05 -0.25
CA LEU A 179 5.94 -7.88 1.00
C LEU A 179 5.72 -9.22 1.69
N THR A 180 6.05 -9.29 2.98
CA THR A 180 5.74 -10.44 3.83
C THR A 180 4.29 -10.41 4.27
N ALA A 181 3.75 -11.56 4.68
CA ALA A 181 2.37 -11.66 5.15
C ALA A 181 2.10 -10.77 6.38
N SER A 182 3.06 -10.64 7.30
CA SER A 182 2.92 -9.76 8.47
C SER A 182 2.79 -8.29 8.08
N VAL A 183 3.58 -7.81 7.11
CA VAL A 183 3.49 -6.43 6.62
C VAL A 183 2.17 -6.19 5.89
N ARG A 184 1.68 -7.15 5.10
CA ARG A 184 0.35 -7.08 4.48
C ARG A 184 -0.77 -6.97 5.52
N VAL A 185 -0.70 -7.74 6.61
CA VAL A 185 -1.67 -7.65 7.72
C VAL A 185 -1.61 -6.27 8.38
N ALA A 186 -0.41 -5.75 8.65
CA ALA A 186 -0.24 -4.42 9.24
C ALA A 186 -0.85 -3.31 8.34
N LEU A 187 -0.66 -3.39 7.02
CA LEU A 187 -1.28 -2.49 6.05
C LEU A 187 -2.81 -2.58 6.09
N ALA A 188 -3.38 -3.80 6.08
CA ALA A 188 -4.83 -4.01 6.14
C ALA A 188 -5.43 -3.42 7.44
N THR A 189 -4.72 -3.56 8.56
CA THR A 189 -5.10 -2.97 9.85
C THR A 189 -5.10 -1.44 9.79
N LYS A 190 -4.05 -0.83 9.22
CA LYS A 190 -3.96 0.63 9.05
C LYS A 190 -5.10 1.16 8.17
N VAL A 191 -5.34 0.54 7.01
CA VAL A 191 -6.44 0.93 6.09
C VAL A 191 -7.79 0.86 6.81
N SER A 192 -8.05 -0.25 7.51
CA SER A 192 -9.33 -0.45 8.20
C SER A 192 -9.55 0.60 9.29
N ALA A 193 -8.50 0.94 10.05
CA ALA A 193 -8.55 1.99 11.06
C ALA A 193 -8.77 3.39 10.44
N THR A 194 -8.05 3.72 9.37
CA THR A 194 -8.20 5.01 8.67
C THR A 194 -9.62 5.18 8.11
N LEU A 195 -10.18 4.14 7.48
CA LEU A 195 -11.55 4.18 6.95
C LEU A 195 -12.59 4.28 8.07
N ALA A 196 -12.43 3.54 9.17
CA ALA A 196 -13.33 3.64 10.31
C ALA A 196 -13.34 5.05 10.92
N SER A 197 -12.17 5.63 11.12
CA SER A 197 -12.03 7.00 11.61
C SER A 197 -12.66 8.01 10.65
N TYR A 198 -12.45 7.85 9.33
CA TYR A 198 -13.02 8.74 8.32
C TYR A 198 -14.55 8.71 8.32
N VAL A 199 -15.15 7.53 8.28
CA VAL A 199 -16.62 7.37 8.21
C VAL A 199 -17.27 7.83 9.53
N ALA A 200 -16.61 7.62 10.67
CA ALA A 200 -17.08 8.13 11.95
C ALA A 200 -17.00 9.68 12.03
N ALA A 201 -15.92 10.28 11.53
CA ALA A 201 -15.75 11.74 11.51
C ALA A 201 -16.74 12.45 10.56
N ARG A 202 -17.32 11.72 9.60
CA ARG A 202 -18.39 12.20 8.71
C ARG A 202 -19.80 11.98 9.26
N ASP A 203 -19.93 11.44 10.47
CA ASP A 203 -21.20 11.06 11.10
C ASP A 203 -22.06 10.08 10.28
N TRP A 204 -21.46 9.34 9.34
CA TRP A 204 -22.19 8.36 8.52
C TRP A 204 -22.57 7.12 9.34
N ILE A 205 -21.72 6.73 10.30
CA ILE A 205 -21.98 5.68 11.27
C ILE A 205 -21.39 6.07 12.63
N THR A 206 -21.91 5.48 13.70
CA THR A 206 -21.36 5.72 15.04
C THR A 206 -19.93 5.18 15.18
N PRO A 207 -19.06 5.81 16.00
CA PRO A 207 -17.68 5.35 16.20
C PRO A 207 -17.57 3.89 16.66
N ASP A 208 -18.46 3.46 17.55
CA ASP A 208 -18.57 2.08 18.01
C ASP A 208 -18.86 1.11 16.87
N ARG A 209 -19.74 1.49 15.94
CA ARG A 209 -20.09 0.66 14.79
C ARG A 209 -18.93 0.62 13.79
N ALA A 210 -18.27 1.75 13.53
CA ALA A 210 -17.08 1.82 12.68
C ALA A 210 -15.96 0.91 13.20
N SER A 211 -15.67 0.99 14.50
CA SER A 211 -14.63 0.19 15.16
C SER A 211 -14.91 -1.30 15.10
N ARG A 212 -16.18 -1.71 15.33
CA ARG A 212 -16.58 -3.12 15.19
C ARG A 212 -16.45 -3.63 13.77
N MET A 213 -16.85 -2.83 12.78
CA MET A 213 -16.71 -3.19 11.36
C MET A 213 -15.25 -3.29 10.94
N ALA A 214 -14.39 -2.35 11.38
CA ALA A 214 -12.95 -2.44 11.14
C ALA A 214 -12.36 -3.72 11.73
N ALA A 215 -12.67 -4.06 12.99
CA ALA A 215 -12.18 -5.27 13.63
C ALA A 215 -12.58 -6.55 12.85
N GLU A 216 -13.83 -6.62 12.37
CA GLU A 216 -14.33 -7.74 11.57
C GLU A 216 -13.59 -7.86 10.22
N VAL A 217 -13.38 -6.73 9.54
CA VAL A 217 -12.66 -6.66 8.25
C VAL A 217 -11.18 -6.99 8.43
N THR A 218 -10.54 -6.55 9.51
CA THR A 218 -9.15 -6.89 9.81
C THR A 218 -8.98 -8.36 10.12
N GLU A 219 -9.85 -8.96 10.94
CA GLU A 219 -9.81 -10.40 11.23
C GLU A 219 -10.01 -11.24 9.95
N ARG A 220 -10.92 -10.81 9.06
CA ARG A 220 -11.11 -11.45 7.74
C ARG A 220 -9.86 -11.33 6.87
N SER A 221 -9.36 -10.10 6.69
CA SER A 221 -8.18 -9.82 5.86
C SER A 221 -6.96 -10.59 6.35
N LEU A 222 -6.76 -10.69 7.66
CA LEU A 222 -5.70 -11.49 8.27
C LEU A 222 -5.80 -12.95 7.85
N LEU A 223 -6.96 -13.58 7.96
CA LEU A 223 -7.14 -14.98 7.58
C LEU A 223 -6.94 -15.20 6.08
N ASP A 224 -7.30 -14.23 5.25
CA ASP A 224 -7.09 -14.30 3.81
C ASP A 224 -5.62 -14.20 3.44
N ILE A 225 -4.91 -13.22 4.01
CA ILE A 225 -3.47 -13.08 3.85
C ILE A 225 -2.75 -14.33 4.36
N ALA A 226 -3.11 -14.83 5.54
CA ALA A 226 -2.55 -16.05 6.11
C ALA A 226 -2.83 -17.29 5.25
N SER A 227 -3.97 -17.33 4.55
CA SER A 227 -4.31 -18.45 3.68
C SER A 227 -3.49 -18.50 2.39
N LEU A 228 -3.02 -17.34 1.93
CA LEU A 228 -2.13 -17.20 0.77
C LEU A 228 -0.65 -17.36 1.15
N ALA A 229 -0.32 -17.23 2.43
CA ALA A 229 1.04 -17.43 2.93
C ALA A 229 1.40 -18.92 3.00
N GLU A 230 2.63 -19.25 2.63
CA GLU A 230 3.15 -20.61 2.63
C GLU A 230 4.50 -20.70 3.35
N GLY A 231 4.84 -21.90 3.83
CA GLY A 231 6.15 -22.22 4.38
C GLY A 231 6.59 -21.28 5.51
N GLU A 232 7.74 -20.64 5.32
CA GLU A 232 8.37 -19.74 6.29
C GLU A 232 7.58 -18.43 6.49
N ASP A 233 6.91 -17.90 5.46
CA ASP A 233 6.13 -16.64 5.58
C ASP A 233 4.91 -16.85 6.49
N LEU A 234 4.22 -18.00 6.35
CA LEU A 234 3.13 -18.35 7.25
C LEU A 234 3.63 -18.57 8.68
N ALA A 235 4.77 -19.24 8.86
CA ALA A 235 5.34 -19.46 10.18
C ALA A 235 5.73 -18.13 10.86
N ALA A 236 6.35 -17.21 10.11
CA ALA A 236 6.70 -15.88 10.58
C ALA A 236 5.46 -15.05 10.94
N LEU A 237 4.40 -15.11 10.14
CA LEU A 237 3.13 -14.45 10.46
C LEU A 237 2.52 -15.01 11.75
N VAL A 238 2.43 -16.33 11.89
CA VAL A 238 1.86 -16.97 13.09
C VAL A 238 2.67 -16.61 14.34
N HIS A 239 4.00 -16.60 14.22
CA HIS A 239 4.89 -16.15 15.30
C HIS A 239 4.62 -14.70 15.68
N HIS A 240 4.50 -13.80 14.70
CA HIS A 240 4.15 -12.40 14.92
C HIS A 240 2.80 -12.24 15.63
N LEU A 241 1.76 -12.98 15.21
CA LEU A 241 0.44 -12.97 15.86
C LEU A 241 0.49 -13.47 17.30
N ARG A 242 1.42 -14.38 17.61
CA ARG A 242 1.65 -14.84 18.98
C ARG A 242 2.31 -13.75 19.82
N GLU A 243 3.35 -13.10 19.31
CA GLU A 243 4.06 -12.02 20.01
C GLU A 243 3.15 -10.81 20.25
N SER A 244 2.26 -10.48 19.30
CA SER A 244 1.29 -9.40 19.45
C SER A 244 0.09 -9.75 20.33
N GLY A 245 -0.10 -11.03 20.70
CA GLY A 245 -1.25 -11.50 21.47
C GLY A 245 -2.55 -11.60 20.66
N GLU A 246 -2.49 -11.42 19.34
CA GLU A 246 -3.64 -11.57 18.44
C GLU A 246 -4.01 -13.04 18.21
N LEU A 247 -3.07 -13.97 18.43
CA LEU A 247 -3.30 -15.40 18.32
C LEU A 247 -4.14 -15.93 19.49
N ASN A 248 -5.46 -15.77 19.39
CA ASN A 248 -6.43 -16.15 20.43
C ASN A 248 -7.45 -17.21 19.97
N ALA A 249 -8.24 -17.73 20.91
CA ALA A 249 -9.23 -18.77 20.65
C ALA A 249 -10.29 -18.35 19.62
N GLY A 250 -10.66 -17.07 19.60
CA GLY A 250 -11.64 -16.53 18.66
C GLY A 250 -11.12 -16.53 17.24
N LEU A 251 -9.89 -16.07 17.02
CA LEU A 251 -9.22 -16.13 15.72
C LEU A 251 -9.05 -17.57 15.22
N MET A 252 -8.70 -18.50 16.12
CA MET A 252 -8.55 -19.92 15.79
C MET A 252 -9.88 -20.61 15.45
N LEU A 253 -10.94 -20.31 16.19
CA LEU A 253 -12.29 -20.78 15.84
C LEU A 253 -12.72 -20.21 14.50
N ARG A 254 -12.48 -18.92 14.26
CA ARG A 254 -12.77 -18.26 12.98
C ARG A 254 -12.02 -18.93 11.83
N ALA A 255 -10.72 -19.19 11.98
CA ALA A 255 -9.90 -19.88 10.99
C ALA A 255 -10.50 -21.25 10.61
N LEU A 256 -10.90 -22.04 11.61
CA LEU A 256 -11.55 -23.34 11.37
C LEU A 256 -12.91 -23.21 10.69
N LEU A 257 -13.78 -22.32 11.18
CA LEU A 257 -15.13 -22.11 10.65
C LEU A 257 -15.11 -21.49 9.24
N SER A 258 -14.01 -20.86 8.85
CA SER A 258 -13.72 -20.41 7.48
C SER A 258 -12.99 -21.46 6.63
N GLY A 259 -12.77 -22.68 7.14
CA GLY A 259 -12.10 -23.76 6.39
C GLY A 259 -10.58 -23.64 6.26
N ARG A 260 -9.94 -22.67 6.93
CA ARG A 260 -8.49 -22.38 6.86
C ARG A 260 -7.68 -23.30 7.78
N THR A 261 -7.65 -24.59 7.44
CA THR A 261 -6.96 -25.64 8.22
C THR A 261 -5.45 -25.48 8.27
N ASN A 262 -4.84 -24.89 7.23
CA ASN A 262 -3.41 -24.56 7.18
C ASN A 262 -3.04 -23.58 8.29
N VAL A 263 -3.77 -22.47 8.43
CA VAL A 263 -3.56 -21.45 9.47
C VAL A 263 -3.77 -22.05 10.85
N PHE A 264 -4.84 -22.82 11.05
CA PHE A 264 -5.10 -23.48 12.33
C PHE A 264 -4.01 -24.48 12.73
N THR A 265 -3.54 -25.29 11.77
CA THR A 265 -2.47 -26.26 12.02
C THR A 265 -1.15 -25.56 12.32
N ALA A 266 -0.80 -24.52 11.57
CA ALA A 266 0.41 -23.73 11.79
C ALA A 266 0.40 -23.06 13.18
N ALA A 267 -0.73 -22.49 13.59
CA ALA A 267 -0.90 -21.93 14.93
C ALA A 267 -0.71 -22.97 16.04
N LEU A 268 -1.29 -24.17 15.89
CA LEU A 268 -1.10 -25.24 16.86
C LEU A 268 0.35 -25.75 16.91
N VAL A 269 1.06 -25.78 15.78
CA VAL A 269 2.49 -26.09 15.74
C VAL A 269 3.29 -25.08 16.57
N GLU A 270 3.07 -23.79 16.33
CA GLU A 270 3.73 -22.71 17.08
C GLU A 270 3.40 -22.79 18.58
N LEU A 271 2.12 -22.93 18.94
CA LEU A 271 1.67 -22.94 20.33
C LEU A 271 2.17 -24.16 21.11
N THR A 272 2.21 -25.35 20.48
CA THR A 272 2.54 -26.60 21.17
C THR A 272 4.01 -27.04 21.02
N GLY A 273 4.75 -26.46 20.08
CA GLY A 273 6.11 -26.86 19.72
C GLY A 273 6.21 -28.30 19.17
N LEU A 274 5.11 -28.87 18.67
CA LEU A 274 5.06 -30.23 18.12
C LEU A 274 5.26 -30.24 16.59
N PRO A 275 5.84 -31.31 16.01
CA PRO A 275 5.98 -31.42 14.55
C PRO A 275 4.62 -31.37 13.83
N SER A 276 4.57 -30.71 12.68
CA SER A 276 3.35 -30.50 11.86
C SER A 276 2.56 -31.79 11.60
N GLN A 277 3.23 -32.89 11.23
CA GLN A 277 2.60 -34.19 11.01
C GLN A 277 1.88 -34.72 12.26
N ARG A 278 2.48 -34.53 13.44
CA ARG A 278 1.89 -34.97 14.71
C ARG A 278 0.71 -34.11 15.09
N VAL A 279 0.81 -32.79 14.88
CA VAL A 279 -0.31 -31.86 15.12
C VAL A 279 -1.49 -32.21 14.21
N ALA A 280 -1.27 -32.37 12.91
CA ALA A 280 -2.32 -32.75 11.97
C ALA A 280 -3.00 -34.09 12.34
N ALA A 281 -2.21 -35.11 12.70
CA ALA A 281 -2.74 -36.41 13.11
C ALA A 281 -3.58 -36.36 14.40
N LEU A 282 -3.23 -35.48 15.34
CA LEU A 282 -3.97 -35.30 16.59
C LEU A 282 -5.17 -34.36 16.45
N ALA A 283 -5.06 -33.32 15.62
CA ALA A 283 -6.10 -32.32 15.40
C ALA A 283 -7.26 -32.89 14.60
N TYR A 284 -6.98 -33.64 13.53
CA TYR A 284 -7.98 -34.22 12.62
C TYR A 284 -8.17 -35.73 12.80
N GLY A 285 -7.47 -36.33 13.77
CA GLY A 285 -7.60 -37.75 14.09
C GLY A 285 -8.87 -38.07 14.91
N ARG A 286 -9.13 -39.36 15.08
CA ARG A 286 -10.20 -39.84 15.96
C ARG A 286 -9.71 -39.90 17.42
N GLY A 287 -10.52 -39.43 18.36
CA GLY A 287 -10.28 -39.53 19.80
C GLY A 287 -9.95 -38.20 20.48
N ALA A 288 -9.36 -38.26 21.68
CA ALA A 288 -9.09 -37.08 22.53
C ALA A 288 -7.80 -36.31 22.14
N GLY A 289 -7.26 -36.52 20.94
CA GLY A 289 -6.02 -35.88 20.48
C GLY A 289 -6.14 -34.36 20.38
N LEU A 290 -7.26 -33.88 19.85
CA LEU A 290 -7.57 -32.45 19.75
C LEU A 290 -7.64 -31.79 21.13
N ASP A 291 -8.32 -32.42 22.10
CA ASP A 291 -8.43 -31.89 23.47
C ASP A 291 -7.05 -31.72 24.11
N ALA A 292 -6.18 -32.71 23.94
CA ALA A 292 -4.81 -32.68 24.46
C ALA A 292 -3.97 -31.57 23.80
N LEU A 293 -4.13 -31.36 22.48
CA LEU A 293 -3.49 -30.26 21.77
C LEU A 293 -3.98 -28.90 22.26
N LEU A 294 -5.28 -28.69 22.38
CA LEU A 294 -5.86 -27.43 22.83
C LEU A 294 -5.46 -27.10 24.27
N THR A 295 -5.40 -28.11 25.14
CA THR A 295 -4.91 -27.95 26.51
C THR A 295 -3.44 -27.56 26.53
N LYS A 296 -2.61 -28.20 25.69
CA LYS A 296 -1.19 -27.86 25.58
C LYS A 296 -0.94 -26.49 24.96
N ALA A 297 -1.82 -26.05 24.06
CA ALA A 297 -1.82 -24.72 23.46
C ALA A 297 -2.45 -23.65 24.39
N GLU A 298 -2.78 -24.01 25.63
CA GLU A 298 -3.31 -23.11 26.67
C GLU A 298 -4.65 -22.46 26.33
N PHE A 299 -5.45 -23.06 25.43
CA PHE A 299 -6.80 -22.59 25.17
C PHE A 299 -7.73 -22.86 26.36
N PRO A 300 -8.69 -21.96 26.65
CA PRO A 300 -9.66 -22.18 27.71
C PRO A 300 -10.47 -23.47 27.51
N ALA A 301 -10.67 -24.25 28.58
CA ALA A 301 -11.45 -25.49 28.52
C ALA A 301 -12.88 -25.27 27.97
N ALA A 302 -13.44 -24.08 28.18
CA ALA A 302 -14.75 -23.69 27.66
C ALA A 302 -14.82 -23.69 26.13
N THR A 303 -13.72 -23.45 25.41
CA THR A 303 -13.72 -23.39 23.93
C THR A 303 -13.56 -24.76 23.27
N VAL A 304 -13.11 -25.78 24.01
CA VAL A 304 -12.85 -27.13 23.49
C VAL A 304 -14.07 -27.76 22.78
N PRO A 305 -15.32 -27.67 23.32
CA PRO A 305 -16.49 -28.19 22.62
C PRO A 305 -16.71 -27.57 21.24
N ALA A 306 -16.49 -26.27 21.09
CA ALA A 306 -16.64 -25.58 19.80
C ALA A 306 -15.59 -26.02 18.78
N PHE A 307 -14.33 -26.16 19.21
CA PHE A 307 -13.26 -26.70 18.35
C PHE A 307 -13.57 -28.13 17.88
N ARG A 308 -14.04 -28.99 18.80
CA ARG A 308 -14.42 -30.36 18.47
C ARG A 308 -15.58 -30.41 17.47
N ALA A 309 -16.61 -29.61 17.70
CA ALA A 309 -17.77 -29.51 16.82
C ALA A 309 -17.35 -29.04 15.41
N ALA A 310 -16.49 -28.02 15.33
CA ALA A 310 -15.99 -27.49 14.07
C ALA A 310 -15.18 -28.55 13.31
N VAL A 311 -14.20 -29.20 13.94
CA VAL A 311 -13.39 -30.24 13.30
C VAL A 311 -14.25 -31.42 12.85
N ALA A 312 -15.18 -31.89 13.68
CA ALA A 312 -16.08 -32.99 13.32
C ALA A 312 -16.91 -32.64 12.08
N ALA A 313 -17.54 -31.46 12.07
CA ALA A 313 -18.32 -30.99 10.94
C ALA A 313 -17.48 -30.85 9.65
N MET A 314 -16.23 -30.36 9.76
CA MET A 314 -15.32 -30.27 8.62
C MET A 314 -14.91 -31.65 8.08
N THR A 315 -14.68 -32.63 8.96
CA THR A 315 -14.32 -33.99 8.53
C THR A 315 -15.48 -34.73 7.87
N GLU A 316 -16.73 -34.40 8.21
CA GLU A 316 -17.94 -34.96 7.59
C GLU A 316 -18.18 -34.40 6.18
N ILE A 317 -17.94 -33.10 5.99
CA ILE A 317 -18.11 -32.43 4.69
C ILE A 317 -16.93 -32.74 3.76
N GLY A 318 -15.72 -32.86 4.31
CA GLY A 318 -14.50 -33.11 3.55
C GLY A 318 -13.67 -31.83 3.43
N ILE A 319 -12.46 -31.86 3.99
CA ILE A 319 -11.58 -30.67 4.12
C ILE A 319 -11.27 -30.01 2.77
N ALA A 320 -11.18 -30.80 1.69
CA ALA A 320 -10.91 -30.30 0.34
C ALA A 320 -12.06 -29.50 -0.26
N GLU A 321 -13.31 -29.85 0.06
CA GLU A 321 -14.52 -29.14 -0.41
C GLU A 321 -14.69 -27.77 0.26
N LEU A 322 -13.97 -27.55 1.36
CA LEU A 322 -14.01 -26.33 2.16
C LEU A 322 -12.91 -25.33 1.78
N GLN A 323 -12.00 -25.71 0.86
CA GLN A 323 -10.93 -24.84 0.39
C GLN A 323 -11.42 -23.93 -0.73
N GLY A 324 -11.16 -22.62 -0.60
CA GLY A 324 -11.39 -21.65 -1.66
C GLY A 324 -12.23 -20.44 -1.27
N VAL A 325 -12.90 -20.47 -0.11
CA VAL A 325 -13.77 -19.37 0.31
C VAL A 325 -13.25 -18.70 1.59
N ALA A 326 -12.87 -17.44 1.44
CA ALA A 326 -12.38 -16.48 2.43
C ALA A 326 -13.37 -16.06 3.54
N ARG A 327 -14.41 -16.84 3.80
CA ARG A 327 -15.50 -16.42 4.68
C ARG A 327 -15.96 -17.53 5.59
N LEU A 328 -16.58 -17.10 6.69
CA LEU A 328 -17.25 -17.99 7.61
C LEU A 328 -18.32 -18.79 6.85
N GLN A 329 -18.25 -20.11 6.95
CA GLN A 329 -19.24 -20.96 6.31
C GLN A 329 -20.47 -21.07 7.21
N ARG A 330 -21.58 -20.46 6.77
CA ARG A 330 -22.83 -20.41 7.53
C ARG A 330 -23.26 -21.77 8.05
N GLY A 331 -23.24 -22.81 7.21
CA GLY A 331 -23.63 -24.16 7.61
C GLY A 331 -22.74 -24.78 8.70
N LEU A 332 -21.44 -24.50 8.70
CA LEU A 332 -20.53 -24.92 9.78
C LEU A 332 -20.80 -24.14 11.06
N VAL A 333 -20.91 -22.81 10.96
CA VAL A 333 -21.14 -21.93 12.11
C VAL A 333 -22.45 -22.25 12.82
N GLU A 334 -23.54 -22.41 12.07
CA GLU A 334 -24.87 -22.74 12.62
C GLU A 334 -24.86 -24.12 13.30
N ARG A 335 -24.17 -25.11 12.72
CA ARG A 335 -24.04 -26.44 13.33
C ARG A 335 -23.26 -26.41 14.63
N VAL A 336 -22.12 -25.71 14.64
CA VAL A 336 -21.28 -25.55 15.84
C VAL A 336 -22.02 -24.77 16.92
N LEU A 337 -22.72 -23.70 16.56
CA LEU A 337 -23.55 -22.94 17.47
C LEU A 337 -24.64 -23.81 18.11
N ALA A 338 -25.41 -24.55 17.31
CA ALA A 338 -26.47 -25.43 17.81
C ALA A 338 -25.93 -26.50 18.77
N GLN A 339 -24.76 -27.07 18.47
CA GLN A 339 -24.12 -28.05 19.32
C GLN A 339 -23.64 -27.44 20.65
N CYS A 340 -23.04 -26.26 20.63
CA CYS A 340 -22.61 -25.55 21.84
C CYS A 340 -23.80 -25.09 22.69
N GLU A 341 -24.89 -24.64 22.09
CA GLU A 341 -26.11 -24.24 22.82
C GLU A 341 -26.73 -25.41 23.58
N SER A 342 -26.66 -26.64 23.04
CA SER A 342 -27.18 -27.84 23.71
C SER A 342 -26.44 -28.21 25.00
N GLY A 343 -25.19 -27.78 25.15
CA GLY A 343 -24.33 -28.06 26.31
C GLY A 343 -24.09 -26.87 27.23
N ALA A 344 -24.61 -25.68 26.91
CA ALA A 344 -24.31 -24.45 27.63
C ALA A 344 -25.15 -24.29 28.90
N THR A 345 -24.50 -23.92 29.99
CA THR A 345 -25.15 -23.66 31.29
C THR A 345 -25.78 -22.25 31.35
N SER A 346 -25.31 -21.31 30.54
CA SER A 346 -25.78 -19.91 30.53
C SER A 346 -25.85 -19.34 29.12
N ALA A 347 -26.90 -18.56 28.85
CA ALA A 347 -27.09 -17.87 27.57
C ALA A 347 -26.07 -16.74 27.31
N HIS A 348 -25.38 -16.28 28.37
CA HIS A 348 -24.37 -15.22 28.33
C HIS A 348 -22.93 -15.75 28.31
N ASP A 349 -22.73 -17.02 27.99
CA ASP A 349 -21.39 -17.57 27.79
C ASP A 349 -20.66 -16.77 26.68
N PRO A 350 -19.47 -16.19 26.95
CA PRO A 350 -18.69 -15.45 25.96
C PRO A 350 -18.48 -16.19 24.65
N LEU A 351 -18.36 -17.53 24.71
CA LEU A 351 -18.23 -18.37 23.52
C LEU A 351 -19.52 -18.36 22.67
N LEU A 352 -20.69 -18.46 23.31
CA LEU A 352 -21.98 -18.40 22.60
C LEU A 352 -22.21 -17.02 22.00
N VAL A 353 -21.82 -15.94 22.70
CA VAL A 353 -21.89 -14.58 22.16
C VAL A 353 -21.01 -14.46 20.91
N LEU A 354 -19.79 -15.00 20.94
CA LEU A 354 -18.89 -15.03 19.79
C LEU A 354 -19.46 -15.84 18.62
N LEU A 355 -19.95 -17.06 18.88
CA LEU A 355 -20.52 -17.92 17.83
C LEU A 355 -21.79 -17.32 17.21
N ARG A 356 -22.64 -16.66 18.00
CA ARG A 356 -23.80 -15.92 17.49
C ARG A 356 -23.36 -14.74 16.62
N ARG A 357 -22.30 -14.01 17.01
CA ARG A 357 -21.72 -12.96 16.18
C ARG A 357 -21.25 -13.51 14.83
N PHE A 358 -20.51 -14.62 14.83
CA PHE A 358 -20.09 -15.30 13.61
C PHE A 358 -21.27 -15.81 12.76
N ALA A 359 -22.34 -16.29 13.38
CA ALA A 359 -23.54 -16.73 12.65
C ALA A 359 -24.23 -15.57 11.93
N VAL A 360 -24.39 -14.43 12.62
CA VAL A 360 -24.96 -13.21 12.00
C VAL A 360 -24.06 -12.71 10.87
N GLU A 361 -22.76 -12.69 11.09
CA GLU A 361 -21.79 -12.31 10.05
C GLU A 361 -21.89 -13.21 8.82
N ALA A 362 -21.82 -14.53 8.99
CA ALA A 362 -21.91 -15.50 7.90
C ALA A 362 -23.23 -15.38 7.14
N ALA A 363 -24.35 -15.19 7.85
CA ALA A 363 -25.66 -15.00 7.22
C ALA A 363 -25.75 -13.68 6.41
N ARG A 364 -25.12 -12.60 6.89
CA ARG A 364 -25.08 -11.32 6.17
C ARG A 364 -24.21 -11.42 4.92
N GLU A 365 -23.08 -12.10 5.00
CA GLU A 365 -22.19 -12.28 3.85
C GLU A 365 -22.82 -13.20 2.79
N ASP A 366 -23.46 -14.30 3.18
CA ASP A 366 -24.24 -15.13 2.25
C ASP A 366 -25.34 -14.33 1.55
N ALA A 367 -26.06 -13.48 2.28
CA ALA A 367 -27.10 -12.63 1.71
C ALA A 367 -26.54 -11.61 0.71
N ARG A 368 -25.37 -11.02 0.98
CA ARG A 368 -24.70 -10.10 0.05
C ARG A 368 -24.32 -10.79 -1.26
N LEU A 369 -23.64 -11.94 -1.17
CA LEU A 369 -23.25 -12.68 -2.38
C LEU A 369 -24.47 -13.12 -3.18
N PHE A 370 -25.53 -13.59 -2.52
CA PHE A 370 -26.76 -13.92 -3.21
C PHE A 370 -27.37 -12.71 -3.96
N CYS A 371 -27.34 -11.52 -3.35
CA CYS A 371 -27.78 -10.30 -4.01
C CYS A 371 -26.88 -9.90 -5.20
N ASP A 372 -25.56 -10.01 -5.04
CA ASP A 372 -24.59 -9.69 -6.09
C ASP A 372 -24.73 -10.67 -7.27
N ASP A 373 -24.82 -11.97 -6.99
CA ASP A 373 -25.06 -13.02 -8.00
C ASP A 373 -26.39 -12.77 -8.73
N ALA A 374 -27.47 -12.49 -8.01
CA ALA A 374 -28.76 -12.17 -8.60
C ALA A 374 -28.71 -10.89 -9.46
N ALA A 375 -27.97 -9.86 -9.03
CA ALA A 375 -27.80 -8.63 -9.81
C ALA A 375 -27.04 -8.89 -11.12
N THR A 376 -25.94 -9.65 -11.05
CA THR A 376 -25.16 -10.03 -12.25
C THR A 376 -25.97 -10.89 -13.21
N GLU A 377 -26.80 -11.80 -12.70
CA GLU A 377 -27.69 -12.63 -13.52
C GLU A 377 -28.75 -11.77 -14.22
N ILE A 378 -29.36 -10.82 -13.50
CA ILE A 378 -30.32 -9.87 -14.08
C ILE A 378 -29.66 -9.01 -15.16
N ASP A 379 -28.45 -8.50 -14.93
CA ASP A 379 -27.72 -7.70 -15.91
C ASP A 379 -27.32 -8.53 -17.14
N ALA A 380 -26.93 -9.79 -16.95
CA ALA A 380 -26.68 -10.72 -18.05
C ALA A 380 -27.96 -11.03 -18.84
N GLN A 381 -29.09 -11.27 -18.17
CA GLN A 381 -30.38 -11.48 -18.82
C GLN A 381 -30.85 -10.25 -19.60
N ARG A 382 -30.65 -9.04 -19.06
CA ARG A 382 -30.92 -7.78 -19.76
C ARG A 382 -30.05 -7.62 -21.01
N PHE A 383 -28.77 -7.95 -20.91
CA PHE A 383 -27.84 -7.90 -22.05
C PHE A 383 -28.25 -8.89 -23.15
N VAL A 384 -28.64 -10.12 -22.78
CA VAL A 384 -29.17 -11.12 -23.73
C VAL A 384 -30.47 -10.64 -24.38
N ALA A 385 -31.42 -10.11 -23.61
CA ALA A 385 -32.66 -9.57 -24.14
C ALA A 385 -32.43 -8.38 -25.09
N MET A 386 -31.42 -7.54 -24.83
CA MET A 386 -31.03 -6.44 -25.72
C MET A 386 -30.47 -6.97 -27.05
N ILE A 387 -29.65 -8.04 -27.02
CA ILE A 387 -29.14 -8.70 -28.24
C ILE A 387 -30.29 -9.35 -29.03
N GLU A 388 -31.20 -10.04 -28.36
CA GLU A 388 -32.36 -10.69 -29.00
C GLU A 388 -33.31 -9.66 -29.64
N GLN A 389 -33.52 -8.51 -29.01
CA GLN A 389 -34.32 -7.41 -29.57
C GLN A 389 -33.59 -6.66 -30.69
N ALA A 390 -32.26 -6.64 -30.69
CA ALA A 390 -31.44 -6.06 -31.74
C ALA A 390 -31.21 -7.02 -32.94
N SER A 391 -31.58 -8.29 -32.81
CA SER A 391 -31.57 -9.24 -33.92
C SER A 391 -32.74 -8.93 -34.86
N PRO A 392 -32.50 -8.58 -36.14
CA PRO A 392 -33.60 -8.32 -37.06
C PRO A 392 -34.42 -9.61 -37.22
N VAL A 393 -35.73 -9.50 -37.01
CA VAL A 393 -36.71 -10.55 -37.31
C VAL A 393 -36.52 -10.97 -38.77
N ALA A 394 -35.94 -12.15 -38.98
CA ALA A 394 -35.95 -12.80 -40.29
C ALA A 394 -37.27 -13.56 -40.43
N ASP A 395 -38.29 -12.88 -40.97
CA ASP A 395 -39.45 -13.46 -41.67
C ASP A 395 -40.21 -12.27 -42.30
N GLU A 396 -40.57 -12.22 -43.58
CA GLU A 396 -41.07 -13.29 -44.43
C GLU A 396 -40.56 -13.11 -45.88
N MET A 397 -39.93 -14.13 -46.47
CA MET A 397 -39.84 -14.26 -47.93
C MET A 397 -41.04 -15.08 -48.41
N SER A 398 -42.02 -14.41 -49.01
CA SER A 398 -43.03 -15.07 -49.84
C SER A 398 -42.42 -15.43 -51.20
N GLU A 399 -42.39 -16.72 -51.51
CA GLU A 399 -42.15 -17.27 -52.85
C GLU A 399 -43.24 -16.79 -53.83
N ASP A 400 -42.87 -16.31 -55.03
CA ASP A 400 -43.45 -16.84 -56.29
C ASP A 400 -42.65 -16.41 -57.54
N GLU A 401 -42.80 -17.22 -58.58
CA GLU A 401 -41.94 -17.51 -59.72
C GLU A 401 -41.85 -16.45 -60.85
N GLY A 402 -40.67 -16.42 -61.49
CA GLY A 402 -40.51 -16.50 -62.95
C GLY A 402 -40.82 -15.26 -63.81
N LEU A 403 -39.80 -14.76 -64.52
CA LEU A 403 -39.86 -14.43 -65.96
C LEU A 403 -38.44 -14.11 -66.50
N GLU A 404 -38.18 -14.63 -67.70
CA GLU A 404 -36.92 -14.68 -68.46
C GLU A 404 -36.41 -13.30 -68.97
N ASP A 405 -35.10 -13.07 -68.83
CA ASP A 405 -34.04 -12.61 -69.78
C ASP A 405 -34.42 -11.97 -71.15
N PRO A 406 -33.55 -11.20 -71.89
CA PRO A 406 -32.06 -11.10 -71.77
C PRO A 406 -31.33 -9.79 -72.24
N VAL A 407 -29.97 -9.81 -72.17
CA VAL A 407 -28.89 -9.09 -72.92
C VAL A 407 -28.68 -7.57 -72.76
N THR A 408 -27.49 -7.12 -72.30
CA THR A 408 -26.34 -6.60 -73.12
C THR A 408 -25.20 -6.01 -72.27
N ASP A 409 -23.96 -6.31 -72.71
CA ASP A 409 -22.65 -5.71 -72.41
C ASP A 409 -22.65 -4.18 -72.19
N ASP A 410 -21.78 -3.65 -71.31
CA ASP A 410 -20.48 -3.02 -71.68
C ASP A 410 -19.80 -2.31 -70.47
N TRP A 411 -18.60 -2.77 -70.10
CA TRP A 411 -17.35 -2.02 -69.87
C TRP A 411 -17.28 -0.62 -69.18
N MET A 412 -16.36 -0.54 -68.18
CA MET A 412 -15.31 0.49 -67.92
C MET A 412 -15.37 1.38 -66.65
N GLY A 413 -14.20 1.49 -65.99
CA GLY A 413 -13.77 2.57 -65.07
C GLY A 413 -13.34 2.08 -63.69
N GLU A 414 -12.10 1.64 -63.47
CA GLU A 414 -10.93 2.43 -63.01
C GLU A 414 -10.94 2.85 -61.52
N GLU A 415 -9.89 2.40 -60.80
CA GLU A 415 -9.09 3.09 -59.75
C GLU A 415 -9.83 3.76 -58.55
N SER A 416 -9.38 3.80 -57.29
CA SER A 416 -8.10 3.59 -56.60
C SER A 416 -8.37 3.60 -55.08
N PHE A 417 -7.48 2.96 -54.34
CA PHE A 417 -7.01 3.26 -52.97
C PHE A 417 -7.34 4.67 -52.41
N VAL A 418 -7.80 4.77 -51.15
CA VAL A 418 -7.37 5.76 -50.11
C VAL A 418 -7.84 5.28 -48.72
N GLU A 419 -6.90 5.05 -47.80
CA GLU A 419 -7.09 5.15 -46.35
C GLU A 419 -7.39 6.60 -45.98
N ASP A 420 -8.41 6.89 -45.17
CA ASP A 420 -8.30 8.06 -44.31
C ASP A 420 -9.14 8.00 -43.03
N ARG A 421 -8.58 8.69 -42.05
CA ARG A 421 -8.86 8.68 -40.63
C ARG A 421 -9.60 9.98 -40.26
N ILE A 422 -10.44 9.92 -39.23
CA ILE A 422 -10.84 11.01 -38.30
C ILE A 422 -12.01 11.93 -38.74
N PHE A 423 -13.04 11.98 -37.88
CA PHE A 423 -13.66 13.13 -37.17
C PHE A 423 -15.07 12.65 -36.72
N ALA A 424 -15.33 12.37 -35.44
CA ALA A 424 -15.82 13.32 -34.44
C ALA A 424 -16.87 14.29 -34.99
N ASP A 425 -18.14 14.09 -34.60
CA ASP A 425 -19.03 15.19 -34.26
C ASP A 425 -20.18 14.72 -33.36
N ALA A 426 -20.55 15.62 -32.46
CA ALA A 426 -21.51 15.49 -31.40
C ALA A 426 -22.86 16.12 -31.80
N GLU A 427 -23.97 15.46 -31.50
CA GLU A 427 -25.31 16.06 -31.37
C GLU A 427 -26.03 15.34 -30.21
N SER A 428 -26.26 15.93 -29.04
CA SER A 428 -27.25 16.97 -28.74
C SER A 428 -28.68 16.59 -29.15
N TRP A 429 -29.36 15.81 -28.32
CA TRP A 429 -30.82 15.71 -28.33
C TRP A 429 -31.34 15.91 -26.90
N SER A 430 -32.01 17.04 -26.70
CA SER A 430 -32.79 17.36 -25.51
C SER A 430 -34.28 17.17 -25.78
N ALA A 431 -34.97 16.67 -24.75
CA ALA A 431 -36.27 17.09 -24.22
C ALA A 431 -37.41 16.04 -24.23
N ASP A 432 -37.98 15.93 -23.02
CA ASP A 432 -39.36 15.67 -22.64
C ASP A 432 -39.90 14.23 -22.60
N GLY A 433 -40.37 13.84 -21.40
CA GLY A 433 -41.14 12.63 -21.15
C GLY A 433 -41.24 12.27 -19.67
N ASP A 434 -42.22 12.84 -18.98
CA ASP A 434 -42.60 12.65 -17.58
C ASP A 434 -42.67 11.18 -17.07
N SER A 435 -42.16 10.93 -15.85
CA SER A 435 -42.83 10.03 -14.91
C SER A 435 -42.46 10.35 -13.45
N GLU A 436 -43.45 10.83 -12.70
CA GLU A 436 -43.51 11.00 -11.25
C GLU A 436 -43.15 9.70 -10.50
N PHE A 437 -42.35 9.79 -9.43
CA PHE A 437 -42.56 8.98 -8.22
C PHE A 437 -42.10 9.74 -6.97
N PHE A 438 -43.08 10.00 -6.10
CA PHE A 438 -43.01 10.65 -4.79
C PHE A 438 -42.26 9.79 -3.75
N TYR A 439 -41.43 10.41 -2.93
CA TYR A 439 -41.17 9.96 -1.55
C TYR A 439 -41.23 11.17 -0.62
N GLU A 440 -42.38 11.34 0.03
CA GLU A 440 -42.53 12.16 1.25
C GLU A 440 -42.06 11.34 2.45
N SER A 441 -41.23 11.94 3.30
CA SER A 441 -40.95 11.48 4.66
C SER A 441 -40.36 12.63 5.47
N ASP A 442 -41.25 13.49 5.95
CA ASP A 442 -41.27 14.26 7.20
C ASP A 442 -39.92 14.53 7.90
N PHE A 443 -39.44 15.75 7.73
CA PHE A 443 -38.52 16.45 8.62
C PHE A 443 -39.30 17.61 9.25
N ASP A 444 -39.54 17.55 10.56
CA ASP A 444 -39.93 18.71 11.37
C ASP A 444 -39.44 18.47 12.80
N ASP A 445 -38.34 19.14 13.16
CA ASP A 445 -38.29 20.13 14.25
C ASP A 445 -36.84 20.51 14.57
N TYR A 446 -36.46 21.72 14.19
CA TYR A 446 -35.26 22.41 14.65
C TYR A 446 -35.69 23.69 15.36
N ALA A 447 -35.16 23.93 16.56
CA ALA A 447 -35.15 25.24 17.22
C ALA A 447 -33.74 25.53 17.78
N PRO A 448 -33.34 26.79 17.92
CA PRO A 448 -32.00 27.25 17.51
C PRO A 448 -30.97 27.46 18.64
N MET A 449 -29.73 27.62 18.16
CA MET A 449 -28.47 28.06 18.78
C MET A 449 -28.47 28.76 20.14
N ASP A 450 -27.48 28.40 20.96
CA ASP A 450 -26.77 29.34 21.85
C ASP A 450 -25.30 29.51 21.38
N GLU A 451 -25.01 30.72 20.88
CA GLU A 451 -23.68 31.22 20.55
C GLU A 451 -22.94 31.57 21.84
N HIS A 452 -21.83 30.88 22.13
CA HIS A 452 -20.61 31.43 22.74
C HIS A 452 -19.67 30.31 23.19
N TYR A 453 -18.75 29.90 22.31
CA TYR A 453 -17.48 29.33 22.76
C TYR A 453 -16.36 29.78 21.81
N VAL A 454 -15.64 30.81 22.23
CA VAL A 454 -14.40 31.26 21.59
C VAL A 454 -13.28 30.37 22.13
N ALA A 455 -12.73 29.49 21.28
CA ALA A 455 -11.46 28.83 21.54
C ALA A 455 -10.42 29.41 20.56
N LEU A 456 -9.48 30.15 21.12
CA LEU A 456 -8.27 30.65 20.48
C LEU A 456 -7.26 29.49 20.33
N ASN A 457 -6.53 29.52 19.20
CA ASN A 457 -5.33 28.75 18.83
C ASN A 457 -5.53 27.29 18.38
N ASP A 458 -5.87 27.11 17.09
CA ASP A 458 -5.47 25.93 16.30
C ASP A 458 -5.24 26.22 14.80
N ASP A 459 -5.53 27.43 14.32
CA ASP A 459 -5.52 27.75 12.88
C ASP A 459 -4.13 27.66 12.22
N ASN A 460 -3.02 27.78 12.97
CA ASN A 460 -1.68 27.70 12.39
C ASN A 460 -1.21 26.26 12.08
N ALA A 461 -1.74 25.24 12.77
CA ALA A 461 -1.39 23.84 12.50
C ALA A 461 -2.21 23.28 11.33
N ALA A 462 -3.48 23.68 11.22
CA ALA A 462 -4.35 23.30 10.12
C ALA A 462 -3.91 23.94 8.78
N ILE A 463 -3.42 25.18 8.80
CA ILE A 463 -2.87 25.86 7.60
C ILE A 463 -1.56 25.19 7.15
N ALA A 464 -0.72 24.70 8.09
CA ALA A 464 0.51 24.00 7.75
C ALA A 464 0.25 22.61 7.13
N ALA A 465 -0.71 21.85 7.67
CA ALA A 465 -1.11 20.56 7.12
C ALA A 465 -1.77 20.68 5.73
N ALA A 466 -2.64 21.68 5.54
CA ALA A 466 -3.28 21.95 4.26
C ALA A 466 -2.29 22.37 3.15
N ASN A 467 -1.23 23.09 3.52
CA ASN A 467 -0.18 23.47 2.57
C ASN A 467 0.69 22.27 2.15
N LEU A 468 0.96 21.33 3.07
CA LEU A 468 1.74 20.12 2.77
C LEU A 468 0.97 19.17 1.83
N ASP A 469 -0.32 18.98 2.08
CA ASP A 469 -1.18 18.16 1.20
C ASP A 469 -1.31 18.77 -0.22
N ALA A 470 -1.31 20.10 -0.32
CA ALA A 470 -1.34 20.80 -1.60
C ALA A 470 -0.02 20.66 -2.38
N GLU A 471 1.12 20.66 -1.68
CA GLU A 471 2.46 20.51 -2.27
C GLU A 471 2.69 19.08 -2.77
N ILE A 472 2.24 18.07 -2.01
CA ILE A 472 2.25 16.65 -2.41
C ILE A 472 1.32 16.43 -3.62
N ALA A 473 0.13 17.03 -3.63
CA ALA A 473 -0.80 16.91 -4.75
C ALA A 473 -0.32 17.58 -6.04
N LEU A 474 0.59 18.57 -5.96
CA LEU A 474 1.21 19.22 -7.10
C LEU A 474 2.33 18.34 -7.70
N LEU A 475 3.18 17.78 -6.84
CA LEU A 475 4.23 16.83 -7.24
C LEU A 475 3.66 15.58 -7.93
N VAL A 476 2.56 15.02 -7.42
CA VAL A 476 1.88 13.88 -8.05
C VAL A 476 1.32 14.25 -9.43
N ARG A 477 0.76 15.46 -9.60
CA ARG A 477 0.23 15.91 -10.89
C ARG A 477 1.32 16.15 -11.94
N GLU A 478 2.45 16.73 -11.55
CA GLU A 478 3.58 16.95 -12.46
C GLU A 478 4.23 15.64 -12.90
N ARG A 479 4.21 14.61 -12.04
CA ARG A 479 4.76 13.28 -12.35
C ARG A 479 3.86 12.41 -13.21
N VAL A 480 2.53 12.58 -13.12
CA VAL A 480 1.54 11.89 -13.98
C VAL A 480 1.48 12.53 -15.37
N ALA A 481 1.89 13.79 -15.52
CA ALA A 481 1.89 14.50 -16.79
C ALA A 481 3.19 14.33 -17.61
N ALA A 482 4.26 13.79 -17.00
CA ALA A 482 5.56 13.50 -17.63
C ALA A 482 5.67 12.02 -17.97
#